data_AF-A0A646KT87-F1
#
_entry.id   AF-A0A646KT87-F1
#
_cell.length_a   1.000
_cell.length_b   1.000
_cell.length_c   1.000
_cell.angle_alpha   90.00
_cell.angle_beta   90.00
_cell.angle_gamma   90.00
#
_symmetry.space_group_name_H-M   'P 1'
#
loop_
_entity.id
_entity.type
_entity.pdbx_description
1 polymer ?
#
loop_
_entity_poly.entity_id
_entity_poly.type
_entity_poly.pdbx_seq_one_letter_code
_entity_poly.pdbx_strand_id
1 'polypeptide(L)'
;MQFSRGVQILSEQLGLDPQFVARAVPIAEQMKPEVRAAHFGHLADWQVTQLSERNHDLYTVVVANLAMRLAGRRDDALLLMDIYKASTGTAAHRPLIRPGVGARPWNHDHRRVQDAVRILTAAGLPPIHTDGQQVHKPGFEVLPDCPDLPGWIFINPDPEAEQRTGFAGGRNGYLAVMHWAGWPILTDPMPHGLWAVCHPDHRNNPFPPS
;
A
#
# COMPACT_ATOMS: atom_id res chain seq x y z
N MET A 1 -5.34 -18.92 23.59
CA MET A 1 -4.71 -17.61 23.87
C MET A 1 -5.54 -16.54 23.19
N GLN A 2 -5.88 -15.45 23.88
CA GLN A 2 -6.61 -14.32 23.29
C GLN A 2 -5.61 -13.22 22.94
N PHE A 3 -5.48 -12.90 21.65
CA PHE A 3 -4.61 -11.81 21.18
C PHE A 3 -5.32 -10.45 21.27
N SER A 4 -4.56 -9.36 21.34
CA SER A 4 -5.14 -8.02 21.27
C SER A 4 -5.79 -7.78 19.91
N ARG A 5 -6.76 -6.85 19.85
CA ARG A 5 -7.45 -6.51 18.60
C ARG A 5 -6.49 -6.02 17.52
N GLY A 6 -5.46 -5.27 17.89
CA GLY A 6 -4.43 -4.79 16.95
C GLY A 6 -3.61 -5.93 16.33
N VAL A 7 -3.24 -6.95 17.12
CA VAL A 7 -2.56 -8.15 16.62
C VAL A 7 -3.45 -8.91 15.65
N GLN A 8 -4.74 -9.05 15.97
CA GLN A 8 -5.72 -9.73 15.10
C GLN A 8 -5.87 -9.00 13.76
N ILE A 9 -6.15 -7.69 13.78
CA ILE A 9 -6.32 -6.89 12.56
C ILE A 9 -5.07 -6.95 11.69
N LEU A 10 -3.89 -6.77 12.29
CA LEU A 10 -2.64 -6.78 11.52
C LEU A 10 -2.36 -8.18 10.96
N SER A 11 -2.66 -9.26 11.70
CA SER A 11 -2.50 -10.62 11.20
C SER A 11 -3.46 -10.95 10.04
N GLU A 12 -4.70 -10.47 10.11
CA GLU A 12 -5.69 -10.58 9.03
C GLU A 12 -5.20 -9.83 7.77
N GLN A 13 -4.74 -8.59 7.94
CA GLN A 13 -4.23 -7.77 6.86
C GLN A 13 -2.99 -8.38 6.18
N LEU A 14 -2.11 -9.05 6.94
CA LEU A 14 -0.90 -9.67 6.42
C LEU A 14 -1.11 -11.10 5.90
N GLY A 15 -2.25 -11.71 6.20
CA GLY A 15 -2.51 -13.14 5.94
C GLY A 15 -1.52 -14.03 6.69
N LEU A 16 -1.31 -13.76 7.99
CA LEU A 16 -0.38 -14.49 8.85
C LEU A 16 -1.09 -15.10 10.07
N ASP A 17 -0.49 -16.12 10.67
CA ASP A 17 -0.88 -16.55 12.02
C ASP A 17 -0.62 -15.39 13.03
N PRO A 18 -1.61 -15.01 13.85
CA PRO A 18 -1.47 -13.97 14.87
C PRO A 18 -0.26 -14.15 15.81
N GLN A 19 0.21 -15.39 16.01
CA GLN A 19 1.41 -15.68 16.82
C GLN A 19 2.67 -14.99 16.28
N PHE A 20 2.84 -14.89 14.95
CA PHE A 20 4.00 -14.23 14.37
C PHE A 20 3.98 -12.72 14.65
N VAL A 21 2.79 -12.10 14.55
CA VAL A 21 2.59 -10.69 14.88
C VAL A 21 2.80 -10.46 16.38
N ALA A 22 2.22 -11.29 17.24
CA ALA A 22 2.38 -11.20 18.69
C ALA A 22 3.85 -11.33 19.13
N ARG A 23 4.65 -12.18 18.46
CA ARG A 23 6.09 -12.33 18.70
C ARG A 23 6.90 -11.15 18.18
N ALA A 24 6.45 -10.51 17.10
CA ALA A 24 7.14 -9.36 16.51
C ALA A 24 7.03 -8.09 17.37
N VAL A 25 5.91 -7.89 18.07
CA VAL A 25 5.66 -6.71 18.93
C VAL A 25 6.78 -6.46 19.94
N PRO A 26 7.14 -7.38 20.85
CA PRO A 26 8.18 -7.11 21.85
C PRO A 26 9.56 -6.88 21.23
N ILE A 27 9.86 -7.52 20.09
CA ILE A 27 11.11 -7.29 19.34
C ILE A 27 11.14 -5.86 18.80
N ALA A 28 10.04 -5.42 18.18
CA ALA A 28 9.92 -4.05 17.68
C ALA A 28 10.03 -3.02 18.81
N GLU A 29 9.44 -3.30 19.98
CA GLU A 29 9.56 -2.44 21.16
C GLU A 29 11.00 -2.28 21.65
N GLN A 30 11.77 -3.37 21.66
CA GLN A 30 13.19 -3.34 22.02
C GLN A 30 14.03 -2.58 20.99
N MET A 31 13.63 -2.56 19.73
CA MET A 31 14.31 -1.82 18.65
C MET A 31 13.93 -0.33 18.61
N LYS A 32 12.86 0.10 19.28
CA LYS A 32 12.42 1.52 19.30
C LYS A 32 13.56 2.50 19.67
N PRO A 33 14.41 2.26 20.68
CA PRO A 33 15.50 3.16 21.04
C PRO A 33 16.57 3.29 19.96
N GLU A 34 16.95 2.18 19.31
CA GLU A 34 17.97 2.15 18.25
C GLU A 34 17.47 2.80 16.97
N VAL A 35 16.23 2.49 16.55
CA VAL A 35 15.57 3.14 15.41
C VAL A 35 15.39 4.63 15.66
N ARG A 36 15.02 5.01 16.90
CA ARG A 36 14.95 6.42 17.32
C ARG A 36 16.30 7.10 17.25
N ALA A 37 17.38 6.47 17.72
CA ALA A 37 18.72 7.04 17.64
C ALA A 37 19.19 7.19 16.18
N ALA A 38 18.95 6.19 15.33
CA ALA A 38 19.39 6.20 13.94
C ALA A 38 18.65 7.22 13.05
N HIS A 39 17.34 7.39 13.26
CA HIS A 39 16.51 8.27 12.41
C HIS A 39 16.21 9.63 13.03
N PHE A 40 16.20 9.72 14.36
CA PHE A 40 15.74 10.89 15.11
C PHE A 40 16.70 11.30 16.23
N GLY A 41 17.95 10.80 16.24
CA GLY A 41 18.94 11.13 17.28
C GLY A 41 19.29 12.62 17.37
N HIS A 42 18.91 13.42 16.36
CA HIS A 42 19.07 14.87 16.32
C HIS A 42 17.85 15.65 16.87
N LEU A 43 16.76 14.96 17.22
CA LEU A 43 15.52 15.58 17.67
C LEU A 43 15.35 15.45 19.19
N ALA A 44 14.74 16.46 19.81
CA ALA A 44 14.37 16.42 21.22
C ALA A 44 13.21 15.44 21.46
N ASP A 45 13.15 14.86 22.66
CA ASP A 45 12.20 13.81 23.04
C ASP A 45 10.73 14.15 22.73
N TRP A 46 10.31 15.39 22.97
CA TRP A 46 8.95 15.85 22.67
C TRP A 46 8.67 15.95 21.16
N GLN A 47 9.67 16.25 20.35
CA GLN A 47 9.57 16.26 18.88
C GLN A 47 9.47 14.84 18.33
N VAL A 48 10.20 13.91 18.94
CA VAL A 48 10.08 12.48 18.63
C VAL A 48 8.69 11.96 19.00
N THR A 49 8.12 12.36 20.14
CA THR A 49 6.77 11.97 20.53
C THR A 49 5.70 12.53 19.57
N GLN A 50 5.78 13.81 19.19
CA GLN A 50 4.87 14.39 18.19
C GLN A 50 5.02 13.75 16.81
N LEU A 51 6.23 13.37 16.41
CA LEU A 51 6.47 12.59 15.20
C LEU A 51 5.95 11.15 15.33
N SER A 52 6.05 10.53 16.50
CA SER A 52 5.58 9.16 16.77
C SER A 52 4.05 9.05 16.73
N GLU A 53 3.32 10.10 17.10
CA GLU A 53 1.86 10.19 16.95
C GLU A 53 1.45 10.29 15.47
N ARG A 54 2.27 10.93 14.62
CA ARG A 54 2.11 10.92 13.15
C ARG A 54 2.70 9.67 12.47
N ASN A 55 3.60 8.95 13.14
CA ASN A 55 4.34 7.78 12.64
C ASN A 55 3.84 6.45 13.27
N HIS A 56 2.58 6.38 13.75
CA HIS A 56 1.95 5.10 14.10
C HIS A 56 2.08 4.07 12.95
N ASP A 57 2.16 4.56 11.72
CA ASP A 57 2.42 3.78 10.51
C ASP A 57 3.82 3.14 10.51
N LEU A 58 4.87 3.85 10.94
CA LEU A 58 6.24 3.30 10.93
C LEU A 58 6.39 2.13 11.92
N TYR A 59 5.82 2.26 13.12
CA TYR A 59 5.85 1.16 14.09
C TYR A 59 5.11 -0.07 13.56
N THR A 60 3.92 0.14 12.96
CA THR A 60 3.15 -0.93 12.32
C THR A 60 3.92 -1.60 11.19
N VAL A 61 4.65 -0.83 10.37
CA VAL A 61 5.51 -1.35 9.30
C VAL A 61 6.65 -2.20 9.84
N VAL A 62 7.31 -1.77 10.93
CA VAL A 62 8.38 -2.54 11.57
C VAL A 62 7.85 -3.87 12.12
N VAL A 63 6.71 -3.83 12.83
CA VAL A 63 6.06 -5.05 13.37
C VAL A 63 5.68 -6.00 12.23
N ALA A 64 5.08 -5.49 11.16
CA ALA A 64 4.70 -6.31 10.00
C ALA A 64 5.91 -6.92 9.28
N ASN A 65 6.98 -6.14 9.10
CA ASN A 65 8.23 -6.64 8.50
C ASN A 65 8.83 -7.78 9.32
N LEU A 66 8.90 -7.61 10.64
CA LEU A 66 9.39 -8.64 11.56
C LEU A 66 8.47 -9.87 11.55
N ALA A 67 7.14 -9.68 11.57
CA ALA A 67 6.18 -10.78 11.53
C ALA A 67 6.31 -11.61 10.25
N MET A 68 6.43 -10.96 9.08
CA MET A 68 6.67 -11.63 7.80
C MET A 68 7.98 -12.43 7.80
N ARG A 69 9.06 -11.85 8.35
CA ARG A 69 10.36 -12.54 8.48
C ARG A 69 10.27 -13.75 9.40
N LEU A 70 9.58 -13.63 10.54
CA LEU A 70 9.36 -14.73 11.48
C LEU A 70 8.51 -15.86 10.85
N ALA A 71 7.59 -15.52 9.95
CA ALA A 71 6.81 -16.46 9.16
C ALA A 71 7.57 -17.04 7.95
N GLY A 72 8.84 -16.67 7.74
CA GLY A 72 9.65 -17.12 6.60
C GLY A 72 9.38 -16.39 5.28
N ARG A 73 8.47 -15.41 5.25
CA ARG A 73 8.08 -14.63 4.06
C ARG A 73 8.98 -13.39 3.88
N ARG A 74 10.27 -13.62 3.66
CA ARG A 74 11.29 -12.54 3.60
C ARG A 74 11.06 -11.56 2.44
N ASP A 75 10.64 -12.06 1.29
CA ASP A 75 10.41 -11.22 0.11
C ASP A 75 9.20 -10.31 0.32
N ASP A 76 8.11 -10.82 0.90
CA ASP A 76 6.96 -10.00 1.29
C ASP A 76 7.34 -8.96 2.34
N ALA A 77 8.25 -9.27 3.28
CA ALA A 77 8.74 -8.29 4.23
C ALA A 77 9.41 -7.09 3.53
N LEU A 78 10.24 -7.34 2.52
CA LEU A 78 10.85 -6.27 1.71
C LEU A 78 9.77 -5.50 0.94
N LEU A 79 8.82 -6.21 0.34
CA LEU A 79 7.71 -5.63 -0.41
C LEU A 79 6.90 -4.62 0.42
N LEU A 80 6.54 -4.97 1.66
CA LEU A 80 5.79 -4.08 2.55
C LEU A 80 6.52 -2.76 2.83
N MET A 81 7.86 -2.81 2.89
CA MET A 81 8.68 -1.62 3.08
C MET A 81 8.70 -0.75 1.83
N ASP A 82 8.77 -1.36 0.64
CA ASP A 82 8.77 -0.63 -0.63
C ASP A 82 7.41 0.04 -0.88
N ILE A 83 6.31 -0.64 -0.55
CA ILE A 83 4.96 -0.06 -0.56
C ILE A 83 4.87 1.14 0.38
N TYR A 84 5.34 1.01 1.62
CA TYR A 84 5.33 2.10 2.60
C TYR A 84 6.14 3.32 2.15
N LYS A 85 7.33 3.11 1.58
CA LYS A 85 8.15 4.22 1.03
C LYS A 85 7.47 4.91 -0.14
N ALA A 86 6.80 4.14 -1.01
CA ALA A 86 6.05 4.65 -2.15
C ALA A 86 4.79 5.43 -1.73
N SER A 87 4.11 5.02 -0.65
CA SER A 87 2.90 5.69 -0.14
C SER A 87 3.21 7.00 0.58
N THR A 88 4.28 7.03 1.38
CA THR A 88 4.73 8.24 2.10
C THR A 88 5.44 9.26 1.21
N GLY A 89 5.65 8.93 -0.07
CA GLY A 89 6.14 9.86 -1.07
C GLY A 89 7.59 10.31 -0.87
N THR A 90 8.40 9.49 -0.17
CA THR A 90 9.83 9.76 0.06
C THR A 90 10.54 10.05 -1.27
N ALA A 91 11.17 11.24 -1.38
CA ALA A 91 11.67 11.79 -2.64
C ALA A 91 12.69 10.87 -3.36
N ALA A 92 13.41 10.04 -2.59
CA ALA A 92 14.37 9.07 -3.12
C ALA A 92 13.74 7.91 -3.92
N HIS A 93 12.42 7.68 -3.83
CA HIS A 93 11.73 6.53 -4.44
C HIS A 93 10.56 6.95 -5.32
N ARG A 94 10.63 8.13 -5.96
CA ARG A 94 9.66 8.52 -7.01
C ARG A 94 10.24 8.17 -8.39
N PRO A 95 10.11 6.93 -8.89
CA PRO A 95 10.43 6.66 -10.29
C PRO A 95 9.51 7.52 -11.16
N LEU A 96 10.10 8.12 -12.21
CA LEU A 96 9.33 8.84 -13.22
C LEU A 96 8.46 7.82 -13.97
N ILE A 97 7.17 7.82 -13.69
CA ILE A 97 6.19 7.06 -14.47
C ILE A 97 6.02 7.79 -15.80
N ARG A 98 6.14 7.08 -16.92
CA ARG A 98 5.97 7.67 -18.25
C ARG A 98 4.49 7.67 -18.64
N PRO A 99 4.04 8.60 -19.51
CA PRO A 99 2.72 8.50 -20.12
C PRO A 99 2.49 7.11 -20.72
N GLY A 100 1.32 6.53 -20.49
CA GLY A 100 0.98 5.20 -21.00
C GLY A 100 1.47 4.01 -20.16
N VAL A 101 2.15 4.25 -19.03
CA VAL A 101 2.57 3.21 -18.09
C VAL A 101 1.64 3.20 -16.87
N GLY A 102 0.93 2.09 -16.66
CA GLY A 102 0.02 1.89 -15.52
C GLY A 102 -1.30 2.64 -15.61
N ALA A 103 -1.44 3.54 -16.59
CA ALA A 103 -2.66 4.29 -16.90
C ALA A 103 -2.64 4.73 -18.37
N ARG A 104 -3.79 5.17 -18.90
CA ARG A 104 -3.87 5.78 -20.23
C ARG A 104 -3.05 7.07 -20.31
N PRO A 105 -2.49 7.43 -21.49
CA PRO A 105 -1.69 8.65 -21.64
C PRO A 105 -2.42 9.93 -21.23
N TRP A 106 -3.73 10.07 -21.53
CA TRP A 106 -4.52 11.24 -21.15
C TRP A 106 -4.84 11.33 -19.65
N ASN A 107 -4.66 10.24 -18.90
CA ASN A 107 -4.80 10.23 -17.44
C ASN A 107 -3.46 10.39 -16.72
N HIS A 108 -2.37 10.64 -17.47
CA HIS A 108 -1.02 10.69 -16.92
C HIS A 108 -0.88 11.77 -15.84
N ASP A 109 -1.40 12.97 -16.07
CA ASP A 109 -1.25 14.09 -15.13
C ASP A 109 -2.18 13.99 -13.92
N HIS A 110 -3.03 12.97 -13.84
CA HIS A 110 -3.91 12.77 -12.70
C HIS A 110 -3.11 12.32 -11.47
N ARG A 111 -2.86 13.23 -10.53
CA ARG A 111 -2.01 13.00 -9.34
C ARG A 111 -2.30 11.68 -8.61
N ARG A 112 -3.57 11.40 -8.31
CA ARG A 112 -3.95 10.18 -7.56
C ARG A 112 -3.71 8.90 -8.36
N VAL A 113 -3.80 8.97 -9.70
CA VAL A 113 -3.50 7.84 -10.58
C VAL A 113 -1.99 7.57 -10.52
N GLN A 114 -1.16 8.62 -10.61
CA GLN A 114 0.29 8.49 -10.50
C GLN A 114 0.74 7.92 -9.15
N ASP A 115 0.12 8.36 -8.05
CA ASP A 115 0.43 7.85 -6.72
C ASP A 115 0.08 6.35 -6.59
N ALA A 116 -1.07 5.92 -7.11
CA ALA A 116 -1.46 4.52 -7.11
C ALA A 116 -0.60 3.65 -8.03
N VAL A 117 -0.28 4.10 -9.25
CA VAL A 117 0.64 3.40 -10.16
C VAL A 117 2.00 3.21 -9.49
N ARG A 118 2.51 4.24 -8.79
CA ARG A 118 3.78 4.16 -8.05
C ARG A 118 3.73 3.10 -6.95
N ILE A 119 2.67 3.09 -6.15
CA ILE A 119 2.45 2.13 -5.06
C ILE A 119 2.38 0.70 -5.59
N LEU A 120 1.54 0.46 -6.61
CA LEU A 120 1.36 -0.87 -7.20
C LEU A 120 2.63 -1.39 -7.88
N THR A 121 3.37 -0.51 -8.56
CA THR A 121 4.67 -0.87 -9.17
C THR A 121 5.71 -1.19 -8.09
N ALA A 122 5.72 -0.46 -6.97
CA ALA A 122 6.59 -0.77 -5.83
C ALA A 122 6.23 -2.12 -5.17
N ALA A 123 4.98 -2.55 -5.28
CA ALA A 123 4.54 -3.90 -4.91
C ALA A 123 4.90 -4.98 -5.95
N GLY A 124 5.70 -4.67 -6.96
CA GLY A 124 6.14 -5.63 -7.98
C GLY A 124 5.03 -6.06 -8.95
N LEU A 125 3.90 -5.35 -8.98
CA LEU A 125 2.82 -5.60 -9.93
C LEU A 125 3.18 -4.95 -11.27
N PRO A 126 2.96 -5.62 -12.41
CA PRO A 126 3.33 -5.08 -13.71
C PRO A 126 2.30 -4.06 -14.16
N PRO A 127 2.70 -2.81 -14.43
CA PRO A 127 1.80 -1.87 -15.06
C PRO A 127 1.52 -2.29 -16.51
N ILE A 128 0.34 -1.95 -17.02
CA ILE A 128 0.06 -1.95 -18.45
C ILE A 128 1.01 -0.98 -19.17
N HIS A 129 1.41 -1.30 -20.40
CA HIS A 129 2.07 -0.35 -21.30
C HIS A 129 1.18 -0.15 -22.53
N THR A 130 0.70 1.07 -22.78
CA THR A 130 -0.23 1.41 -23.86
C THR A 130 -0.01 2.83 -24.39
N ASP A 131 -0.27 3.05 -25.68
CA ASP A 131 -0.35 4.38 -26.30
C ASP A 131 -1.79 4.97 -26.26
N GLY A 132 -2.72 4.27 -25.61
CA GLY A 132 -4.13 4.62 -25.54
C GLY A 132 -4.99 3.96 -26.61
N GLN A 133 -4.42 3.51 -27.73
CA GLN A 133 -5.12 2.78 -28.80
C GLN A 133 -4.84 1.28 -28.73
N GLN A 134 -3.58 0.90 -28.47
CA GLN A 134 -3.12 -0.47 -28.41
C GLN A 134 -2.42 -0.76 -27.08
N VAL A 135 -2.56 -1.99 -26.60
CA VAL A 135 -1.79 -2.53 -25.47
C VAL A 135 -0.50 -3.15 -26.01
N HIS A 136 0.65 -2.63 -25.60
CA HIS A 136 1.98 -3.15 -25.95
C HIS A 136 2.46 -4.20 -24.93
N LYS A 137 2.07 -4.05 -23.66
CA LYS A 137 2.35 -5.01 -22.59
C LYS A 137 1.13 -5.10 -21.65
N PRO A 138 0.59 -6.30 -21.38
CA PRO A 138 -0.50 -6.46 -20.42
C PRO A 138 0.01 -6.20 -18.99
N GLY A 139 -0.89 -5.77 -18.13
CA GLY A 139 -0.61 -5.42 -16.75
C GLY A 139 -1.83 -4.75 -16.13
N PHE A 140 -1.68 -4.22 -14.92
CA PHE A 140 -2.75 -3.45 -14.29
C PHE A 140 -2.92 -2.08 -14.95
N GLU A 141 -4.16 -1.58 -14.96
CA GLU A 141 -4.50 -0.23 -15.42
C GLU A 141 -5.23 0.52 -14.29
N VAL A 142 -4.75 1.71 -13.98
CA VAL A 142 -5.38 2.63 -13.02
C VAL A 142 -6.17 3.68 -13.80
N LEU A 143 -7.43 3.85 -13.39
CA LEU A 143 -8.40 4.78 -13.93
C LEU A 143 -8.66 5.89 -12.90
N PRO A 144 -8.88 7.15 -13.32
CA PRO A 144 -9.07 8.29 -12.44
C PRO A 144 -10.41 8.25 -11.69
N ASP A 145 -10.66 9.28 -10.86
CA ASP A 145 -11.94 9.45 -10.20
C ASP A 145 -13.06 9.73 -11.20
N CYS A 146 -14.28 9.39 -10.78
CA CYS A 146 -15.48 9.83 -11.47
C CYS A 146 -16.01 11.09 -10.77
N PRO A 147 -16.68 12.01 -11.49
CA PRO A 147 -17.26 13.22 -10.90
C PRO A 147 -18.16 12.92 -9.68
N ASP A 148 -18.86 11.80 -9.70
CA ASP A 148 -19.78 11.38 -8.64
C ASP A 148 -19.07 10.76 -7.42
N LEU A 149 -17.78 10.39 -7.56
CA LEU A 149 -16.98 9.70 -6.55
C LEU A 149 -15.59 10.35 -6.43
N PRO A 150 -15.50 11.61 -6.00
CA PRO A 150 -14.23 12.32 -5.95
C PRO A 150 -13.27 11.66 -4.96
N GLY A 151 -12.02 11.50 -5.40
CA GLY A 151 -10.98 10.85 -4.60
C GLY A 151 -10.89 9.34 -4.77
N TRP A 152 -11.86 8.70 -5.41
CA TRP A 152 -11.77 7.28 -5.77
C TRP A 152 -10.92 7.09 -7.01
N ILE A 153 -10.24 5.96 -7.13
CA ILE A 153 -9.66 5.50 -8.38
C ILE A 153 -10.08 4.05 -8.58
N PHE A 154 -10.00 3.58 -9.81
CA PHE A 154 -10.32 2.21 -10.15
C PHE A 154 -9.09 1.49 -10.67
N ILE A 155 -8.91 0.26 -10.25
CA ILE A 155 -7.81 -0.60 -10.68
C ILE A 155 -8.42 -1.74 -11.47
N ASN A 156 -8.07 -1.80 -12.75
CA ASN A 156 -8.27 -2.99 -13.55
C ASN A 156 -7.05 -3.91 -13.33
N PRO A 157 -7.22 -5.07 -12.68
CA PRO A 157 -6.11 -5.96 -12.37
C PRO A 157 -5.51 -6.57 -13.65
N ASP A 158 -4.24 -6.99 -13.58
CA ASP A 158 -3.61 -7.69 -14.69
C ASP A 158 -4.34 -9.01 -15.04
N PRO A 159 -4.38 -9.43 -16.32
CA PRO A 159 -5.06 -10.67 -16.72
C PRO A 159 -4.52 -11.93 -16.03
N GLU A 160 -3.27 -11.89 -15.54
CA GLU A 160 -2.59 -13.01 -14.89
C GLU A 160 -2.60 -12.89 -13.35
N ALA A 161 -3.40 -11.97 -12.79
CA ALA A 161 -3.41 -11.68 -11.35
C ALA A 161 -3.63 -12.94 -10.48
N GLU A 162 -4.48 -13.87 -10.93
CA GLU A 162 -4.80 -15.10 -10.21
C GLU A 162 -3.61 -16.05 -10.05
N GLN A 163 -2.61 -15.97 -10.94
CA GLN A 163 -1.43 -16.82 -10.90
C GLN A 163 -0.36 -16.30 -9.92
N ARG A 164 -0.51 -15.06 -9.43
CA ARG A 164 0.45 -14.43 -8.53
C ARG A 164 0.28 -14.95 -7.11
N THR A 165 1.40 -15.16 -6.42
CA THR A 165 1.43 -15.59 -5.03
C THR A 165 2.08 -14.52 -4.13
N GLY A 166 2.01 -14.70 -2.81
CA GLY A 166 2.58 -13.77 -1.84
C GLY A 166 1.61 -12.68 -1.43
N PHE A 167 2.11 -11.61 -0.81
CA PHE A 167 1.28 -10.55 -0.22
C PHE A 167 0.48 -9.78 -1.28
N ALA A 168 1.11 -9.45 -2.40
CA ALA A 168 0.47 -8.83 -3.56
C ALA A 168 -0.09 -9.88 -4.56
N GLY A 169 -0.24 -11.13 -4.13
CA GLY A 169 -0.71 -12.24 -4.97
C GLY A 169 -2.22 -12.28 -5.14
N GLY A 170 -2.68 -12.95 -6.20
CA GLY A 170 -4.09 -13.09 -6.54
C GLY A 170 -4.77 -11.78 -6.94
N ARG A 171 -6.05 -11.87 -7.31
CA ARG A 171 -6.85 -10.70 -7.67
C ARG A 171 -6.99 -9.69 -6.53
N ASN A 172 -7.03 -10.18 -5.28
CA ASN A 172 -7.16 -9.34 -4.08
C ASN A 172 -5.82 -8.72 -3.63
N GLY A 173 -4.69 -9.14 -4.20
CA GLY A 173 -3.38 -8.58 -3.89
C GLY A 173 -3.31 -7.07 -4.12
N TYR A 174 -4.03 -6.57 -5.13
CA TYR A 174 -4.20 -5.14 -5.40
C TYR A 174 -4.86 -4.40 -4.23
N LEU A 175 -5.94 -4.96 -3.67
CA LEU A 175 -6.61 -4.39 -2.49
C LEU A 175 -5.70 -4.45 -1.26
N ALA A 176 -5.00 -5.57 -1.05
CA ALA A 176 -4.08 -5.72 0.08
C ALA A 176 -2.96 -4.68 0.03
N VAL A 177 -2.37 -4.44 -1.15
CA VAL A 177 -1.34 -3.42 -1.38
C VAL A 177 -1.87 -2.02 -1.09
N MET A 178 -3.03 -1.65 -1.65
CA MET A 178 -3.59 -0.32 -1.46
C MET A 178 -4.03 -0.09 -0.01
N HIS A 179 -4.61 -1.10 0.64
CA HIS A 179 -4.97 -1.04 2.04
C HIS A 179 -3.74 -0.87 2.94
N TRP A 180 -2.65 -1.62 2.66
CA TRP A 180 -1.37 -1.46 3.35
C TRP A 180 -0.74 -0.08 3.11
N ALA A 181 -0.91 0.49 1.92
CA ALA A 181 -0.50 1.85 1.61
C ALA A 181 -1.37 2.94 2.30
N GLY A 182 -2.38 2.55 3.08
CA GLY A 182 -3.25 3.47 3.83
C GLY A 182 -4.43 4.01 3.03
N TRP A 183 -4.73 3.44 1.86
CA TRP A 183 -5.87 3.82 1.03
C TRP A 183 -7.09 3.00 1.45
N PRO A 184 -8.23 3.63 1.83
CA PRO A 184 -9.48 2.90 2.03
C PRO A 184 -9.85 2.12 0.76
N ILE A 185 -10.34 0.90 0.95
CA ILE A 185 -10.69 -0.01 -0.16
C ILE A 185 -12.18 -0.35 -0.10
N LEU A 186 -12.75 -0.64 -1.27
CA LEU A 186 -14.06 -1.27 -1.38
C LEU A 186 -13.83 -2.74 -1.75
N THR A 187 -14.24 -3.65 -0.86
CA THR A 187 -13.97 -5.09 -0.99
C THR A 187 -14.91 -5.81 -1.95
N ASP A 188 -16.08 -5.23 -2.23
CA ASP A 188 -17.00 -5.76 -3.22
C ASP A 188 -16.48 -5.50 -4.64
N PRO A 189 -16.59 -6.48 -5.56
CA PRO A 189 -16.14 -6.29 -6.93
C PRO A 189 -17.02 -5.25 -7.63
N MET A 190 -16.39 -4.24 -8.23
CA MET A 190 -17.08 -3.25 -9.04
C MET A 190 -17.50 -3.85 -10.39
N PRO A 191 -18.44 -3.22 -11.12
CA PRO A 191 -18.74 -3.59 -12.49
C PRO A 191 -17.47 -3.75 -13.33
N HIS A 192 -17.50 -4.71 -14.26
CA HIS A 192 -16.36 -5.09 -15.10
C HIS A 192 -15.14 -5.64 -14.32
N GLY A 193 -15.33 -6.04 -13.06
CA GLY A 193 -14.29 -6.67 -12.25
C GLY A 193 -13.21 -5.70 -11.78
N LEU A 194 -13.50 -4.40 -11.74
CA LEU A 194 -12.60 -3.38 -11.23
C LEU A 194 -12.54 -3.43 -9.69
N TRP A 195 -11.43 -2.95 -9.16
CA TRP A 195 -11.29 -2.65 -7.73
C TRP A 195 -11.36 -1.15 -7.49
N ALA A 196 -12.10 -0.73 -6.49
CA ALA A 196 -12.20 0.68 -6.12
C ALA A 196 -11.41 0.96 -4.84
N VAL A 197 -10.59 2.00 -4.88
CA VAL A 197 -9.82 2.47 -3.71
C VAL A 197 -9.89 3.98 -3.62
N CYS A 198 -9.96 4.51 -2.40
CA CYS A 198 -10.08 5.92 -2.13
C CYS A 198 -8.72 6.50 -1.72
N HIS A 199 -8.37 7.67 -2.23
CA HIS A 199 -7.17 8.36 -1.83
C HIS A 199 -7.28 8.82 -0.36
N PRO A 200 -6.19 8.72 0.45
CA PRO A 200 -6.22 9.06 1.87
C PRO A 200 -6.76 10.48 2.18
N ASP A 201 -6.47 11.45 1.31
CA ASP A 201 -7.00 12.83 1.41
C ASP A 201 -8.53 12.91 1.41
N HIS A 202 -9.24 11.88 0.93
CA HIS A 202 -10.71 11.82 0.83
C HIS A 202 -11.36 10.82 1.79
N ARG A 203 -10.58 10.15 2.66
CA ARG A 203 -11.07 9.08 3.55
C ARG A 203 -12.22 9.48 4.49
N ASN A 204 -12.30 10.77 4.85
CA ASN A 204 -13.32 11.29 5.77
C ASN A 204 -14.60 11.78 5.05
N ASN A 205 -14.57 11.92 3.72
CA ASN A 205 -15.73 12.31 2.93
C ASN A 205 -15.67 11.66 1.53
N PRO A 206 -15.80 10.33 1.44
CA PRO A 206 -15.70 9.59 0.17
C PRO A 206 -16.91 9.77 -0.74
N PHE A 207 -18.01 10.33 -0.23
CA PHE A 207 -19.26 10.61 -0.95
C PHE A 207 -19.76 12.02 -0.56
N PRO A 208 -19.23 13.10 -1.14
CA PRO A 208 -19.75 14.43 -0.83
C PRO A 208 -21.22 14.53 -1.24
N PRO A 209 -22.03 15.28 -0.49
CA PRO A 209 -23.41 15.55 -0.88
C PRO A 209 -23.41 16.25 -2.24
N SER A 210 -24.12 15.64 -3.20
CA SER A 210 -24.46 16.21 -4.51
C SER A 210 -25.30 17.48 -4.38
#